data_AF-A0A667Z7Y6-F1
#
_entry.id   AF-A0A667Z7Y6-F1
#
_cell.length_a   1.000
_cell.length_b   1.000
_cell.length_c   1.000
_cell.angle_alpha   90.00
_cell.angle_beta   90.00
_cell.angle_gamma   90.00
#
_symmetry.space_group_name_H-M   'P 1'
#
loop_
_entity.id
_entity.type
_entity.pdbx_description
1 polymer ?
#
loop_
_entity_poly.entity_id
_entity_poly.type
_entity_poly.pdbx_seq_one_letter_code
_entity_poly.pdbx_strand_id
1 'polypeptide(L)'
;TNGSLNLDTFVLYKRSLPMPDNTLQVRGYDFNNGVDHRALLQSYTSMGFQATNVGLAIEQINCMIEKRLEPVSDSDQEAPSTCPCRKGCTIYLGYTSNMISCGVRESIRYLAEHSMVYISALFVWMYW
;
A
#
# COMPACT_ATOMS: atom_id res chain seq x y z
N THR A 1 -22.08 45.36 -21.54
CA THR A 1 -21.20 44.28 -22.04
C THR A 1 -19.80 44.27 -21.41
N ASN A 2 -19.34 45.33 -20.70
CA ASN A 2 -18.00 45.37 -20.06
C ASN A 2 -17.91 44.75 -18.64
N GLY A 3 -19.02 44.22 -18.10
CA GLY A 3 -19.05 43.65 -16.74
C GLY A 3 -18.63 42.18 -16.63
N SER A 4 -18.82 41.36 -17.69
CA SER A 4 -18.47 39.93 -17.63
C SER A 4 -16.95 39.69 -17.72
N LEU A 5 -16.24 40.44 -18.57
CA LEU A 5 -14.79 40.30 -18.78
C LEU A 5 -13.95 40.52 -17.51
N ASN A 6 -14.38 41.39 -16.60
CA ASN A 6 -13.68 41.63 -15.33
C ASN A 6 -13.87 40.47 -14.33
N LEU A 7 -15.05 39.83 -14.32
CA LEU A 7 -15.30 38.69 -13.46
C LEU A 7 -14.54 37.46 -13.94
N ASP A 8 -14.54 37.21 -15.26
CA ASP A 8 -13.83 36.08 -15.87
C ASP A 8 -12.31 36.17 -15.63
N THR A 9 -11.75 37.38 -15.70
CA THR A 9 -10.34 37.65 -15.39
C THR A 9 -10.03 37.42 -13.91
N PHE A 10 -10.91 37.85 -13.00
CA PHE A 10 -10.72 37.62 -11.56
C PHE A 10 -10.79 36.13 -11.18
N VAL A 11 -11.67 35.36 -11.84
CA VAL A 11 -11.79 33.91 -11.62
C VAL A 11 -10.55 33.17 -12.11
N LEU A 12 -10.00 33.56 -13.26
CA LEU A 12 -8.82 32.91 -13.84
C LEU A 12 -7.52 33.26 -13.10
N TYR A 13 -7.35 34.53 -12.71
CA TYR A 13 -6.11 35.04 -12.10
C TYR A 13 -6.16 35.14 -10.57
N LYS A 14 -6.76 34.15 -9.92
CA LYS A 14 -6.75 34.07 -8.46
C LYS A 14 -5.35 33.70 -7.96
N ARG A 15 -4.77 34.54 -7.09
CA ARG A 15 -3.45 34.29 -6.49
C ARG A 15 -3.48 33.01 -5.64
N SER A 16 -2.55 32.09 -5.89
CA SER A 16 -2.34 30.89 -5.06
C SER A 16 -1.52 31.22 -3.81
N LEU A 17 -1.79 30.49 -2.73
CA LEU A 17 -0.91 30.46 -1.57
C LEU A 17 0.34 29.61 -1.89
N PRO A 18 1.49 29.88 -1.26
CA PRO A 18 2.66 29.03 -1.39
C PRO A 18 2.39 27.64 -0.78
N MET A 19 2.92 26.61 -1.42
CA MET A 19 2.89 25.25 -0.88
C MET A 19 3.99 25.07 0.18
N PRO A 20 3.83 24.15 1.15
CA PRO A 20 4.88 23.79 2.09
C PRO A 20 6.15 23.26 1.38
N ASP A 21 7.32 23.57 1.92
CA ASP A 21 8.61 23.19 1.31
C ASP A 21 8.81 21.67 1.19
N ASN A 22 8.19 20.89 2.09
CA ASN A 22 8.27 19.42 2.09
C ASN A 22 7.23 18.75 1.17
N THR A 23 6.60 19.49 0.26
CA THR A 23 5.60 18.91 -0.65
C THR A 23 6.29 18.08 -1.72
N LEU A 24 5.94 16.80 -1.80
CA LEU A 24 6.43 15.91 -2.85
C LEU A 24 5.95 16.41 -4.22
N GLN A 25 6.90 16.66 -5.12
CA GLN A 25 6.59 17.05 -6.50
C GLN A 25 6.13 15.84 -7.32
N VAL A 26 5.13 16.06 -8.17
CA VAL A 26 4.66 15.03 -9.09
C VAL A 26 5.71 14.78 -10.16
N ARG A 27 6.22 13.54 -10.23
CA ARG A 27 7.22 13.10 -11.20
C ARG A 27 7.05 11.62 -11.49
N GLY A 28 6.99 11.26 -12.78
CA GLY A 28 6.98 9.86 -13.22
C GLY A 28 8.38 9.28 -13.41
N TYR A 29 8.44 7.97 -13.65
CA TYR A 29 9.68 7.30 -14.04
C TYR A 29 10.17 7.77 -15.41
N ASP A 30 11.47 8.09 -15.50
CA ASP A 30 12.11 8.47 -16.75
C ASP A 30 12.78 7.25 -17.40
N PHE A 31 12.15 6.76 -18.47
CA PHE A 31 12.61 5.60 -19.25
C PHE A 31 13.92 5.83 -20.02
N ASN A 32 14.42 7.06 -20.11
CA ASN A 32 15.76 7.30 -20.66
C ASN A 32 16.86 6.70 -19.77
N ASN A 33 16.55 6.41 -18.49
CA ASN A 33 17.45 5.71 -17.57
C ASN A 33 17.43 4.18 -17.75
N GLY A 34 16.72 3.66 -18.76
CA GLY A 34 16.55 2.24 -19.03
C GLY A 34 15.26 1.66 -18.45
N VAL A 35 15.18 0.33 -18.38
CA VAL A 35 14.02 -0.40 -17.88
C VAL A 35 14.35 -1.02 -16.53
N ASP A 36 14.21 -0.24 -15.47
CA ASP A 36 14.29 -0.71 -14.09
C ASP A 36 12.88 -0.76 -13.46
N HIS A 37 12.34 -1.97 -13.32
CA HIS A 37 11.03 -2.20 -12.73
C HIS A 37 10.95 -1.78 -11.26
N ARG A 38 12.06 -1.88 -10.49
CA ARG A 38 12.06 -1.45 -9.09
C ARG A 38 11.93 0.06 -9.01
N ALA A 39 12.74 0.78 -9.79
CA ALA A 39 12.68 2.23 -9.83
C ALA A 39 11.34 2.75 -10.40
N LEU A 40 10.76 2.03 -11.37
CA LEU A 40 9.41 2.32 -11.88
C LEU A 40 8.34 2.20 -10.79
N LEU A 41 8.33 1.09 -10.04
CA LEU A 41 7.35 0.92 -8.96
C LEU A 41 7.59 1.89 -7.80
N GLN A 42 8.84 2.27 -7.52
CA GLN A 42 9.16 3.30 -6.53
C GLN A 42 8.65 4.68 -6.93
N SER A 43 8.65 5.03 -8.23
CA SER A 43 8.12 6.33 -8.66
C SER A 43 6.62 6.47 -8.46
N TYR A 44 5.89 5.39 -8.22
CA TYR A 44 4.42 5.42 -8.08
C TYR A 44 3.97 6.38 -6.97
N THR A 45 4.75 6.55 -5.89
CA THR A 45 4.48 7.51 -4.81
C THR A 45 4.34 8.95 -5.29
N SER A 46 5.05 9.33 -6.36
CA SER A 46 5.06 10.68 -6.94
C SER A 46 4.36 10.77 -8.31
N MET A 47 3.75 9.70 -8.81
CA MET A 47 3.07 9.69 -10.12
C MET A 47 1.66 10.29 -10.10
N GLY A 48 0.98 10.29 -8.94
CA GLY A 48 -0.38 10.80 -8.80
C GLY A 48 -1.48 9.75 -9.05
N PHE A 49 -2.73 10.15 -8.80
CA PHE A 49 -3.92 9.30 -8.95
C PHE A 49 -3.80 7.94 -8.23
N GLN A 50 -4.16 6.84 -8.91
CA GLN A 50 -4.11 5.50 -8.33
C GLN A 50 -2.68 4.98 -8.17
N ALA A 51 -1.71 5.50 -8.94
CA ALA A 51 -0.31 5.09 -8.79
C ALA A 51 0.18 5.44 -7.37
N THR A 52 -0.09 6.65 -6.89
CA THR A 52 0.27 7.05 -5.52
C THR A 52 -0.36 6.15 -4.47
N ASN A 53 -1.63 5.78 -4.62
CA ASN A 53 -2.29 4.86 -3.69
C ASN A 53 -1.62 3.49 -3.67
N VAL A 54 -1.19 2.97 -4.82
CA VAL A 54 -0.44 1.70 -4.89
C VAL A 54 0.94 1.83 -4.23
N GLY A 55 1.66 2.93 -4.48
CA GLY A 55 2.95 3.19 -3.82
C GLY A 55 2.83 3.23 -2.29
N LEU A 56 1.84 3.97 -1.78
CA LEU A 56 1.55 4.06 -0.34
C LEU A 56 1.11 2.70 0.25
N ALA A 57 0.34 1.91 -0.49
CA ALA A 57 -0.05 0.56 -0.04
C ALA A 57 1.16 -0.37 0.10
N ILE A 58 2.13 -0.29 -0.83
CA ILE A 58 3.39 -1.04 -0.74
C ILE A 58 4.19 -0.63 0.50
N GLU A 59 4.35 0.67 0.74
CA GLU A 59 5.04 1.19 1.94
C GLU A 59 4.37 0.70 3.23
N GLN A 60 3.04 0.74 3.28
CA GLN A 60 2.31 0.30 4.45
C GLN A 60 2.44 -1.21 4.70
N ILE A 61 2.41 -2.03 3.64
CA ILE A 61 2.62 -3.48 3.76
C ILE A 61 4.05 -3.77 4.26
N ASN A 62 5.06 -3.06 3.77
CA ASN A 62 6.43 -3.20 4.25
C ASN A 62 6.55 -2.85 5.74
N CYS A 63 5.91 -1.77 6.19
CA CYS A 63 5.83 -1.41 7.62
C CYS A 63 5.17 -2.53 8.46
N MET A 64 4.11 -3.17 7.96
CA MET A 64 3.49 -4.32 8.64
C MET A 64 4.45 -5.51 8.75
N ILE A 65 5.24 -5.78 7.70
CA ILE A 65 6.23 -6.85 7.67
C ILE A 65 7.38 -6.55 8.64
N GLU A 66 7.90 -5.33 8.64
CA GLU A 66 8.95 -4.89 9.57
C GLU A 66 8.51 -5.05 11.02
N LYS A 67 7.33 -4.53 11.39
CA LYS A 67 6.74 -4.70 12.73
C LYS A 67 6.51 -6.15 13.11
N ARG A 68 6.27 -7.04 12.13
CA ARG A 68 6.10 -8.48 12.38
C ARG A 68 7.42 -9.17 12.70
N LEU A 69 8.53 -8.67 12.13
CA LEU A 69 9.88 -9.19 12.32
C LEU A 69 10.57 -8.63 13.57
N GLU A 70 10.09 -7.51 14.11
CA GLU A 70 10.57 -6.97 15.39
C GLU A 70 10.43 -8.01 16.53
N PRO A 71 11.48 -8.21 17.35
CA PRO A 71 11.44 -9.16 18.45
C PRO A 71 10.50 -8.65 19.55
N VAL A 72 9.53 -9.48 19.96
CA VAL A 72 8.64 -9.18 21.08
C VAL A 72 9.44 -9.28 22.38
N SER A 73 9.50 -8.20 23.17
CA SER A 73 10.13 -8.21 24.49
C SER A 73 9.34 -9.09 25.48
N ASP A 74 10.06 -9.87 26.30
CA ASP A 74 9.54 -10.89 27.22
C ASP A 74 8.74 -10.37 28.45
N SER A 75 8.15 -9.17 28.39
CA SER A 75 7.47 -8.56 29.56
C SER A 75 6.04 -9.05 29.80
N ASP A 76 5.40 -9.74 28.86
CA ASP A 76 4.04 -10.29 29.03
C ASP A 76 4.10 -11.81 29.30
N GLN A 77 4.46 -12.15 30.54
CA GLN A 77 4.52 -13.53 31.04
C GLN A 77 3.14 -14.06 31.45
N GLU A 78 2.39 -14.71 30.55
CA GLU A 78 1.36 -15.71 30.93
C GLU A 78 1.15 -16.85 29.91
N ALA A 79 1.89 -16.92 28.79
CA ALA A 79 1.73 -18.00 27.81
C ALA A 79 3.04 -18.79 27.59
N PRO A 80 3.01 -20.13 27.50
CA PRO A 80 4.19 -20.98 27.42
C PRO A 80 5.02 -20.70 26.16
N SER A 81 6.35 -20.76 26.33
CA SER A 81 7.41 -20.35 25.40
C SER A 81 7.50 -21.15 24.08
N THR A 82 6.63 -22.12 23.86
CA THR A 82 6.59 -22.96 22.63
C THR A 82 5.51 -22.50 21.64
N CYS A 83 4.81 -21.41 21.92
CA CYS A 83 3.75 -20.90 21.06
C CYS A 83 4.32 -20.22 19.79
N PRO A 84 4.00 -20.69 18.56
CA PRO A 84 4.35 -20.04 17.29
C PRO A 84 3.74 -18.63 17.07
N CYS A 85 3.11 -18.09 18.12
CA CYS A 85 2.16 -16.99 18.10
C CYS A 85 2.79 -15.62 18.40
N ARG A 86 4.04 -15.56 18.85
CA ARG A 86 4.69 -14.29 19.23
C ARG A 86 5.36 -13.64 18.03
N LYS A 87 4.55 -13.00 17.17
CA LYS A 87 5.03 -12.08 16.13
C LYS A 87 4.64 -10.67 16.54
N GLY A 88 5.50 -9.67 16.30
CA GLY A 88 5.23 -8.28 16.70
C GLY A 88 3.99 -7.66 16.03
N CYS A 89 3.56 -8.22 14.90
CA CYS A 89 2.35 -7.83 14.19
C CYS A 89 1.65 -9.04 13.55
N THR A 90 0.34 -9.16 13.75
CA THR A 90 -0.51 -10.14 13.08
C THR A 90 -1.17 -9.51 11.86
N ILE A 91 -0.80 -9.99 10.66
CA ILE A 91 -1.32 -9.50 9.39
C ILE A 91 -2.50 -10.39 8.98
N TYR A 92 -3.69 -9.81 8.83
CA TYR A 92 -4.88 -10.49 8.35
C TYR A 92 -5.07 -10.23 6.85
N LEU A 93 -5.20 -11.29 6.06
CA LEU A 93 -5.50 -11.20 4.64
C LEU A 93 -6.93 -11.66 4.36
N GLY A 94 -7.75 -10.72 3.90
CA GLY A 94 -9.09 -10.98 3.36
C GLY A 94 -9.10 -10.88 1.84
N TYR A 95 -9.75 -11.82 1.17
CA TYR A 95 -9.95 -11.83 -0.28
C TYR A 95 -11.37 -12.31 -0.61
N THR A 96 -11.89 -11.89 -1.76
CA THR A 96 -13.20 -12.32 -2.26
C THR A 96 -13.09 -13.61 -3.08
N SER A 97 -14.20 -14.34 -3.26
CA SER A 97 -14.20 -15.64 -3.97
C SER A 97 -13.70 -15.56 -5.42
N ASN A 98 -13.87 -14.42 -6.09
CA ASN A 98 -13.34 -14.23 -7.45
C ASN A 98 -11.79 -14.15 -7.50
N MET A 99 -11.12 -13.85 -6.37
CA MET A 99 -9.66 -13.77 -6.31
C MET A 99 -9.03 -15.16 -6.19
N ILE A 100 -9.76 -16.15 -5.66
CA ILE A 100 -9.30 -17.54 -5.63
C ILE A 100 -9.61 -18.28 -6.94
N SER A 101 -10.57 -17.80 -7.72
CA SER A 101 -10.89 -18.36 -9.04
C SER A 101 -10.08 -17.77 -10.20
N CYS A 102 -9.24 -16.76 -9.94
CA CYS A 102 -8.32 -16.18 -10.91
C CYS A 102 -6.86 -16.47 -10.55
N GLY A 103 -5.92 -16.07 -11.41
CA GLY A 103 -4.48 -16.30 -11.24
C GLY A 103 -3.82 -15.56 -10.06
N VAL A 104 -4.59 -14.86 -9.22
CA VAL A 104 -4.11 -14.30 -7.94
C VAL A 104 -4.02 -15.39 -6.88
N ARG A 105 -4.70 -16.53 -7.07
CA ARG A 105 -4.63 -17.71 -6.21
C ARG A 105 -3.20 -18.14 -5.92
N GLU A 106 -2.32 -18.14 -6.90
CA GLU A 106 -0.92 -18.57 -6.75
C GLU A 106 -0.15 -17.63 -5.82
N SER A 107 -0.40 -16.32 -5.90
CA SER A 107 0.19 -15.32 -5.01
C SER A 107 -0.33 -15.48 -3.58
N ILE A 108 -1.64 -15.70 -3.40
CA ILE A 108 -2.24 -15.93 -2.08
C ILE A 108 -1.69 -17.23 -1.46
N ARG A 109 -1.58 -18.30 -2.27
CA ARG A 109 -0.98 -19.58 -1.85
C ARG A 109 0.45 -19.39 -1.37
N TYR A 110 1.28 -18.65 -2.10
CA TYR A 110 2.66 -18.37 -1.70
C TYR A 110 2.76 -17.69 -0.32
N LEU A 111 1.91 -16.69 -0.07
CA LEU A 111 1.85 -15.97 1.20
C LEU A 111 1.41 -16.87 2.37
N ALA A 112 0.48 -17.80 2.09
CA ALA A 112 0.00 -18.79 3.06
C ALA A 112 1.07 -19.82 3.41
N GLU A 113 1.73 -20.40 2.40
CA GLU A 113 2.76 -21.43 2.55
C GLU A 113 3.93 -20.96 3.42
N HIS A 114 4.35 -19.70 3.25
CA HIS A 114 5.45 -19.11 4.02
C HIS A 114 5.00 -18.50 5.36
N SER A 115 3.75 -18.72 5.80
CA SER A 115 3.22 -18.21 7.08
C SER A 115 3.39 -16.68 7.27
N MET A 116 3.39 -15.93 6.16
CA MET A 116 3.56 -14.48 6.16
C MET A 116 2.30 -13.78 6.67
N VAL A 117 1.13 -14.34 6.35
CA VAL A 117 -0.19 -13.79 6.68
C VAL A 117 -1.06 -14.80 7.42
N TYR A 118 -2.00 -14.31 8.21
CA TYR A 118 -3.10 -15.10 8.75
C TYR A 118 -4.30 -14.97 7.81
N ILE A 119 -4.76 -16.09 7.28
CA ILE A 119 -5.90 -16.11 6.37
C ILE A 119 -7.17 -16.21 7.22
N SER A 120 -7.93 -15.11 7.27
CA SER A 120 -9.31 -15.14 7.75
C SER A 120 -10.22 -15.55 6.60
N ALA A 121 -10.21 -16.84 6.25
CA ALA A 121 -11.14 -17.39 5.29
C ALA A 121 -12.52 -17.57 5.96
N LEU A 122 -13.26 -16.48 6.12
CA LEU A 122 -14.71 -16.63 6.13
C LEU A 122 -15.07 -17.06 4.70
N PHE A 123 -15.69 -18.23 4.52
CA PHE A 123 -16.29 -18.66 3.26
C PHE A 123 -15.40 -19.31 2.14
N VAL A 124 -14.49 -20.23 2.45
CA VAL A 124 -14.10 -21.28 1.47
C VAL A 124 -13.78 -22.62 2.17
N TRP A 125 -14.77 -23.18 2.87
CA TRP A 125 -14.83 -24.61 3.20
C TRP A 125 -16.09 -25.19 2.55
N MET A 126 -16.22 -25.01 1.24
CA MET A 126 -17.26 -25.68 0.47
C MET A 126 -16.69 -25.95 -0.92
N TYR A 127 -16.54 -27.24 -1.24
CA TYR A 127 -16.10 -27.80 -2.52
C TYR A 127 -14.58 -27.93 -2.75
N TRP A 128 -13.95 -28.79 -1.95
CA TRP A 128 -13.21 -29.94 -2.50
C TRP A 128 -13.89 -31.21 -2.01
#